data_AF-A0A5B8V1V3-F1
#
_entry.id   AF-A0A5B8V1V3-F1
#
_cell.length_a   1.000
_cell.length_b   1.000
_cell.length_c   1.000
_cell.angle_alpha   90.00
_cell.angle_beta   90.00
_cell.angle_gamma   90.00
#
_symmetry.space_group_name_H-M   'P 1'
#
loop_
_entity.id
_entity.type
_entity.pdbx_description
1 polymer ?
#
loop_
_entity_poly.entity_id
_entity_poly.type
_entity_poly.pdbx_seq_one_letter_code
_entity_poly.pdbx_strand_id
1 'polypeptide(L)'
;MKPKILLRIASIIMLLHTLGHTMGALTWKDAPNAAVKQVIDGMLGNRFDFMGWSVSMGDFFAGYGYGMIGVLLLISILLWLLSAEPNRRFILALGLFLLFLSIIEFIYFFPFAAAFSFVAGIATLLGMSGGVRKSNI
;
A
#
# COMPACT_ATOMS: atom_id res chain seq x y z
N MET A 1 5.98 -5.70 -23.92
CA MET A 1 4.62 -5.24 -23.51
C MET A 1 4.54 -3.74 -23.67
N LYS A 2 3.38 -3.16 -24.06
CA LYS A 2 3.26 -1.69 -24.13
C LYS A 2 3.38 -1.12 -22.70
N PRO A 3 4.14 -0.04 -22.47
CA PRO A 3 4.26 0.66 -21.17
C PRO A 3 2.95 0.84 -20.42
N LYS A 4 1.91 1.24 -21.16
CA LYS A 4 0.54 1.38 -20.67
C LYS A 4 0.01 0.12 -19.98
N ILE A 5 0.26 -1.05 -20.56
CA ILE A 5 -0.22 -2.33 -20.02
C ILE A 5 0.48 -2.64 -18.69
N LEU A 6 1.79 -2.39 -18.58
CA LEU A 6 2.53 -2.62 -17.34
C LEU A 6 2.03 -1.74 -16.19
N LEU A 7 1.75 -0.46 -16.45
CA LEU A 7 1.18 0.45 -15.46
C LEU A 7 -0.27 0.09 -15.08
N ARG A 8 -1.08 -0.41 -16.04
CA ARG A 8 -2.42 -0.94 -15.75
C ARG A 8 -2.36 -2.20 -14.88
N ILE A 9 -1.42 -3.10 -15.15
CA ILE A 9 -1.21 -4.29 -14.32
C ILE A 9 -0.79 -3.88 -12.91
N ALA A 10 0.17 -2.98 -12.77
CA ALA A 10 0.60 -2.47 -11.46
C ALA A 10 -0.58 -1.83 -10.69
N SER A 11 -1.41 -1.04 -11.37
CA SER A 11 -2.64 -0.46 -10.80
C SER A 11 -3.60 -1.53 -10.27
N ILE A 12 -3.89 -2.56 -11.07
CA ILE A 12 -4.79 -3.66 -10.67
C ILE A 12 -4.20 -4.44 -9.48
N ILE A 13 -2.89 -4.71 -9.48
CA ILE A 13 -2.21 -5.34 -8.35
C ILE A 13 -2.38 -4.50 -7.09
N MET A 14 -2.14 -3.19 -7.16
CA MET A 14 -2.32 -2.31 -6.00
C MET A 14 -3.79 -2.19 -5.55
N LEU A 15 -4.75 -2.29 -6.46
CA LEU A 15 -6.17 -2.39 -6.10
C LEU A 15 -6.46 -3.66 -5.30
N LEU A 16 -5.97 -4.82 -5.77
CA LEU A 16 -6.11 -6.08 -5.04
C LEU A 16 -5.41 -6.03 -3.68
N HIS A 17 -4.24 -5.38 -3.61
CA HIS A 17 -3.55 -5.14 -2.34
C HIS A 17 -4.41 -4.29 -1.41
N THR A 18 -5.02 -3.21 -1.91
CA THR A 18 -5.95 -2.37 -1.15
C THR A 18 -7.09 -3.19 -0.55
N LEU A 19 -7.69 -4.09 -1.33
CA LEU A 19 -8.77 -4.97 -0.85
C LEU A 19 -8.28 -5.92 0.25
N GLY A 20 -7.14 -6.58 0.04
CA GLY A 20 -6.55 -7.49 1.04
C GLY A 20 -6.19 -6.78 2.34
N HIS A 21 -5.59 -5.58 2.24
CA HIS A 21 -5.27 -4.75 3.39
C HIS A 21 -6.55 -4.28 4.11
N THR A 22 -7.59 -3.91 3.35
CA THR A 22 -8.90 -3.55 3.90
C THR A 22 -9.48 -4.70 4.73
N MET A 23 -9.43 -5.93 4.21
CA MET A 23 -9.90 -7.08 4.98
C MET A 23 -9.11 -7.24 6.28
N GLY A 24 -7.77 -7.23 6.23
CA GLY A 24 -6.94 -7.34 7.44
C GLY A 24 -7.18 -6.20 8.45
N ALA A 25 -7.36 -4.96 7.96
CA ALA A 25 -7.63 -3.79 8.80
C ALA A 25 -9.04 -3.80 9.41
N LEU A 26 -10.00 -4.52 8.83
CA LEU A 26 -11.34 -4.67 9.40
C LEU A 26 -11.43 -5.85 10.36
N THR A 27 -10.61 -6.89 10.18
CA THR A 27 -10.66 -8.13 10.96
C THR A 27 -9.55 -8.26 12.00
N TRP A 28 -8.68 -7.26 12.20
CA TRP A 28 -7.55 -7.38 13.15
C TRP A 28 -7.97 -7.66 14.61
N LYS A 29 -9.22 -7.35 14.96
CA LYS A 29 -9.80 -7.62 16.29
C LYS A 29 -10.26 -9.07 16.44
N ASP A 30 -10.32 -9.83 15.35
CA ASP A 30 -10.74 -11.24 15.36
C ASP A 30 -9.59 -12.09 15.90
N ALA A 31 -9.65 -12.36 17.20
CA ALA A 31 -8.60 -13.09 17.89
C ALA A 31 -8.68 -14.60 17.58
N PRO A 32 -7.62 -15.23 17.04
CA PRO A 32 -7.61 -16.66 16.73
C PRO A 32 -7.50 -17.55 17.99
N ASN A 33 -7.10 -16.97 19.12
CA ASN A 33 -6.97 -17.67 20.40
C ASN A 33 -7.03 -16.69 21.59
N ALA A 34 -7.12 -17.23 22.81
CA ALA A 34 -7.25 -16.44 24.04
C ALA A 34 -6.04 -15.52 24.32
N ALA A 35 -4.82 -15.96 23.98
CA ALA A 35 -3.62 -15.16 24.22
C ALA A 35 -3.60 -13.91 23.32
N VAL A 36 -3.92 -14.04 22.04
CA VAL A 36 -4.04 -12.90 21.13
C VAL A 36 -5.20 -11.99 21.55
N LYS A 37 -6.32 -12.56 22.01
CA LYS A 37 -7.45 -11.78 22.52
C LYS A 37 -7.03 -10.89 23.69
N GLN A 38 -6.26 -11.42 24.64
CA GLN A 38 -5.76 -10.65 25.79
C GLN A 38 -4.92 -9.43 25.35
N VAL A 39 -4.08 -9.59 24.32
CA VAL A 39 -3.29 -8.48 23.77
C VAL A 39 -4.19 -7.43 23.11
N ILE A 40 -5.15 -7.85 22.29
CA ILE A 40 -6.12 -6.96 21.65
C ILE A 40 -6.93 -6.20 22.71
N ASP A 41 -7.43 -6.88 23.73
CA ASP A 41 -8.16 -6.27 24.84
C ASP A 41 -7.29 -5.23 25.56
N GLY A 42 -5.99 -5.51 25.76
CA GLY A 42 -5.03 -4.55 26.32
C GLY A 42 -4.79 -3.33 25.41
N MET A 43 -4.71 -3.52 24.09
CA MET A 43 -4.56 -2.41 23.15
C MET A 43 -5.80 -1.50 23.12
N LEU A 44 -6.99 -2.07 23.30
CA LEU A 44 -8.26 -1.35 23.27
C LEU A 44 -8.62 -0.69 24.62
N GLY A 45 -8.31 -1.37 25.73
CA GLY A 45 -8.72 -0.97 27.07
C GLY A 45 -7.84 0.09 27.72
N ASN A 46 -6.56 0.17 27.35
CA ASN A 46 -5.64 1.15 27.91
C ASN A 46 -5.69 2.46 27.14
N ARG A 47 -6.37 3.46 27.71
CA ARG A 47 -6.46 4.82 27.16
C ARG A 47 -5.48 5.75 27.86
N PHE A 48 -4.94 6.71 27.11
CA PHE A 48 -4.03 7.74 27.59
C PHE A 48 -4.29 9.06 26.85
N ASP A 49 -3.91 10.18 27.47
CA ASP A 49 -4.00 11.49 26.83
C ASP A 49 -2.87 11.68 25.82
N PHE A 50 -3.24 12.00 24.58
CA PHE A 50 -2.33 12.31 23.50
C PHE A 50 -2.82 13.55 22.77
N MET A 51 -2.02 14.62 22.79
CA MET A 51 -2.35 15.89 22.11
C MET A 51 -3.75 16.43 22.48
N GLY A 52 -4.18 16.25 23.73
CA GLY A 52 -5.50 16.70 24.22
C GLY A 52 -6.67 15.76 23.91
N TRP A 53 -6.40 14.57 23.37
CA TRP A 53 -7.40 13.53 23.12
C TRP A 53 -7.09 12.27 23.93
N SER A 54 -8.10 11.70 24.59
CA SER A 54 -7.99 10.36 25.17
C SER A 54 -8.05 9.33 24.04
N VAL A 55 -6.98 8.56 23.86
CA VAL A 55 -6.83 7.55 22.80
C VAL A 55 -6.20 6.27 23.35
N SER A 56 -6.35 5.16 22.64
CA SER A 56 -5.72 3.87 22.95
C SER A 56 -4.74 3.44 21.86
N MET A 57 -3.87 2.47 22.15
CA MET A 57 -3.01 1.87 21.12
C MET A 57 -3.83 1.21 20.00
N GLY A 58 -5.01 0.68 20.33
CA GLY A 58 -5.95 0.16 19.34
C GLY A 58 -6.52 1.23 18.41
N ASP A 59 -6.73 2.45 18.92
CA ASP A 59 -7.16 3.60 18.10
C ASP A 59 -6.07 3.98 17.07
N PHE A 60 -4.81 4.03 17.49
CA PHE A 60 -3.68 4.27 16.58
C PHE A 60 -3.54 3.16 15.54
N PHE A 61 -3.59 1.89 15.97
CA PHE A 61 -3.45 0.75 15.06
C PHE A 61 -4.55 0.75 13.98
N ALA A 62 -5.81 0.97 14.38
CA ALA A 62 -6.92 1.09 13.44
C ALA A 62 -6.76 2.31 12.51
N GLY A 63 -6.38 3.47 13.05
CA GLY A 63 -6.14 4.69 12.29
C GLY A 63 -5.06 4.53 11.21
N TYR A 64 -3.93 3.89 11.55
CA TYR A 64 -2.89 3.55 10.57
C TYR A 64 -3.40 2.59 9.50
N GLY A 65 -4.19 1.58 9.87
CA GLY A 65 -4.83 0.67 8.92
C GLY A 65 -5.72 1.42 7.91
N TYR A 66 -6.63 2.28 8.39
CA TYR A 66 -7.50 3.06 7.52
C TYR A 66 -6.73 4.06 6.65
N GLY A 67 -5.71 4.71 7.21
CA GLY A 67 -4.82 5.59 6.46
C GLY A 67 -4.13 4.85 5.31
N MET A 68 -3.62 3.65 5.57
CA MET A 68 -2.97 2.82 4.56
C MET A 68 -3.91 2.33 3.47
N ILE A 69 -5.18 2.02 3.78
CA ILE A 69 -6.19 1.75 2.74
C ILE A 69 -6.28 2.93 1.76
N GLY A 70 -6.38 4.15 2.29
CA GLY A 70 -6.43 5.38 1.48
C GLY A 70 -5.18 5.57 0.62
N VAL A 71 -4.00 5.33 1.18
CA VAL A 71 -2.71 5.42 0.46
C VAL A 71 -2.63 4.39 -0.66
N LEU A 72 -2.95 3.12 -0.40
CA LEU A 72 -2.90 2.06 -1.42
C LEU A 72 -3.90 2.31 -2.55
N LEU A 73 -5.11 2.79 -2.22
CA LEU A 73 -6.11 3.18 -3.21
C LEU A 73 -5.61 4.35 -4.08
N LEU A 74 -5.03 5.37 -3.45
CA LEU A 74 -4.46 6.51 -4.17
C LEU A 74 -3.36 6.06 -5.15
N ILE A 75 -2.45 5.19 -4.72
CA ILE A 75 -1.41 4.61 -5.59
C ILE A 75 -2.03 3.89 -6.78
N SER A 76 -3.05 3.05 -6.54
CA SER A 76 -3.77 2.34 -7.60
C SER A 76 -4.34 3.30 -8.65
N ILE A 77 -4.99 4.39 -8.21
CA ILE A 77 -5.53 5.44 -9.07
C ILE A 77 -4.41 6.16 -9.82
N LEU A 78 -3.33 6.56 -9.15
CA LEU A 78 -2.20 7.24 -9.77
C LEU A 78 -1.53 6.39 -10.86
N LEU A 79 -1.35 5.09 -10.63
CA LEU A 79 -0.85 4.15 -11.64
C LEU A 79 -1.81 4.04 -12.83
N TRP A 80 -3.12 4.04 -12.57
CA TRP A 80 -4.14 4.07 -13.63
C TRP A 80 -4.02 5.34 -14.47
N LEU A 81 -3.92 6.51 -13.84
CA LEU A 81 -3.77 7.80 -14.53
C LEU A 81 -2.45 7.88 -15.31
N LEU A 82 -1.32 7.49 -14.72
CA LEU A 82 -0.01 7.48 -15.38
C LEU A 82 0.06 6.53 -16.58
N SER A 83 -0.80 5.50 -16.63
CA SER A 83 -0.89 4.65 -17.81
C SER A 83 -1.60 5.32 -19.00
N ALA A 84 -2.45 6.31 -18.73
CA ALA A 84 -3.09 7.13 -19.75
C ALA A 84 -2.20 8.31 -20.16
N GLU A 85 -1.58 8.96 -19.16
CA GLU A 85 -0.70 10.12 -19.33
C GLU A 85 0.66 9.88 -18.64
N PRO A 86 1.61 9.19 -19.32
CA PRO A 86 2.87 8.82 -18.71
C PRO A 86 3.73 10.03 -18.34
N ASN A 87 4.16 10.09 -17.08
CA ASN A 87 5.17 11.02 -16.61
C ASN A 87 6.33 10.27 -15.95
N ARG A 88 7.53 10.37 -16.55
CA ARG A 88 8.71 9.62 -16.13
C ARG A 88 9.12 9.88 -14.68
N ARG A 89 9.02 11.12 -14.20
CA ARG A 89 9.44 11.48 -12.83
C ARG A 89 8.51 10.83 -11.80
N PHE A 90 7.21 10.88 -12.05
CA PHE A 90 6.22 10.25 -11.18
C PHE A 90 6.29 8.71 -11.23
N ILE A 91 6.51 8.12 -12.41
CA ILE A 91 6.70 6.67 -12.55
C ILE A 91 7.93 6.21 -11.74
N LEU A 92 9.05 6.93 -11.84
CA LEU A 92 10.26 6.59 -11.08
C LEU A 92 10.01 6.73 -9.56
N ALA A 93 9.46 7.86 -9.12
CA ALA A 93 9.18 8.10 -7.70
C ALA A 93 8.23 7.05 -7.12
N LEU A 94 7.14 6.74 -7.83
CA LEU A 94 6.15 5.77 -7.38
C LEU A 94 6.70 4.34 -7.40
N GLY A 95 7.48 3.98 -8.42
CA GLY A 95 8.15 2.68 -8.49
C GLY A 95 9.13 2.46 -7.33
N LEU A 96 9.97 3.46 -7.03
CA LEU A 96 10.89 3.40 -5.89
C LEU A 96 10.15 3.35 -4.54
N PHE A 97 9.09 4.14 -4.40
CA PHE A 97 8.24 4.10 -3.21
C PHE A 97 7.63 2.71 -3.00
N LEU A 98 7.14 2.06 -4.05
CA LEU A 98 6.58 0.70 -3.97
C LEU A 98 7.64 -0.36 -3.57
N LEU A 99 8.88 -0.22 -4.04
CA LEU A 99 9.97 -1.09 -3.60
C LEU A 99 10.33 -0.86 -2.13
N PHE A 100 10.36 0.40 -1.69
CA PHE A 100 10.55 0.73 -0.27
C PHE A 100 9.41 0.17 0.59
N LEU A 101 8.16 0.34 0.17
CA LEU A 101 6.99 -0.18 0.86
C LEU A 101 7.05 -1.70 0.98
N SER A 102 7.48 -2.40 -0.07
CA SER A 102 7.68 -3.85 -0.04
C SER A 102 8.65 -4.30 1.06
N ILE A 103 9.75 -3.56 1.28
CA ILE A 103 10.71 -3.86 2.35
C ILE A 103 10.05 -3.71 3.73
N ILE A 104 9.29 -2.62 3.94
CA ILE A 104 8.57 -2.39 5.19
C ILE A 104 7.55 -3.50 5.45
N GLU A 105 6.78 -3.87 4.43
CA GLU A 105 5.78 -4.94 4.51
C GLU A 105 6.39 -6.31 4.80
N PHE A 106 7.58 -6.59 4.25
CA PHE A 106 8.29 -7.83 4.50
C PHE A 106 8.75 -7.94 5.95
N ILE A 107 9.22 -6.84 6.53
CA ILE A 107 9.76 -6.81 7.90
C ILE A 107 8.66 -6.84 8.95
N TYR A 108 7.60 -6.04 8.77
CA TYR A 108 6.62 -5.78 9.84
C TYR A 108 5.26 -6.45 9.65
N PHE A 109 4.95 -6.93 8.45
CA PHE A 109 3.65 -7.53 8.15
C PHE A 109 3.83 -9.00 7.76
N PHE A 110 3.89 -9.30 6.46
CA PHE A 110 4.05 -10.67 5.99
C PHE A 110 4.47 -10.68 4.51
N PRO A 111 5.13 -11.76 4.03
CA PRO A 111 5.72 -11.82 2.69
C PRO A 111 4.71 -11.62 1.55
N PHE A 112 3.45 -12.01 1.74
CA PHE A 112 2.44 -11.90 0.70
C PHE A 112 2.08 -10.43 0.40
N ALA A 113 1.91 -9.58 1.41
CA ALA A 113 1.73 -8.12 1.20
C ALA A 113 2.95 -7.52 0.47
N ALA A 114 4.15 -7.84 0.94
CA ALA A 114 5.40 -7.38 0.34
C ALA A 114 5.53 -7.75 -1.15
N ALA A 115 5.06 -8.94 -1.55
CA ALA A 115 5.09 -9.39 -2.92
C ALA A 115 4.21 -8.53 -3.85
N PHE A 116 3.04 -8.07 -3.40
CA PHE A 116 2.19 -7.18 -4.19
C PHE A 116 2.91 -5.86 -4.50
N SER A 117 3.45 -5.21 -3.47
CA SER A 117 4.18 -3.95 -3.62
C SER A 117 5.45 -4.12 -4.46
N PHE A 118 6.18 -5.23 -4.28
CA PHE A 118 7.37 -5.52 -5.07
C PHE A 118 7.04 -5.67 -6.56
N VAL A 119 6.11 -6.55 -6.91
CA VAL A 119 5.74 -6.82 -8.30
C VAL A 119 5.15 -5.57 -8.96
N ALA A 120 4.31 -4.82 -8.25
CA ALA A 120 3.80 -3.54 -8.73
C ALA A 120 4.93 -2.52 -8.94
N GLY A 121 5.91 -2.44 -8.04
CA GLY A 121 7.07 -1.55 -8.15
C GLY A 121 7.94 -1.87 -9.37
N ILE A 122 8.27 -3.15 -9.56
CA ILE A 122 9.03 -3.62 -10.74
C ILE A 122 8.25 -3.35 -12.03
N ALA A 123 6.96 -3.70 -12.09
CA ALA A 123 6.12 -3.43 -13.26
C ALA A 123 6.05 -1.92 -13.57
N THR A 124 5.96 -1.08 -12.55
CA THR A 124 5.95 0.38 -12.68
C THR A 124 7.25 0.90 -13.31
N LEU A 125 8.40 0.46 -12.79
CA LEU A 125 9.71 0.86 -13.30
C LEU A 125 9.96 0.36 -14.72
N LEU A 126 9.57 -0.87 -15.05
CA LEU A 126 9.66 -1.40 -16.42
C LEU A 126 8.75 -0.63 -17.39
N GLY A 127 7.60 -0.13 -16.91
CA GLY A 127 6.69 0.76 -17.63
C GLY A 127 7.32 2.09 -18.08
N MET A 128 8.47 2.49 -17.54
CA MET A 128 9.19 3.70 -17.93
C MET A 128 9.79 3.63 -19.34
N SER A 129 10.10 2.43 -19.83
CA SER A 129 10.96 2.18 -21.00
C SER A 129 10.36 2.53 -22.37
N GLY A 130 9.05 2.75 -22.49
CA GLY A 130 8.43 3.08 -23.79
C GLY A 130 7.82 4.47 -23.90
N GLY A 131 8.28 5.41 -23.06
CA GLY A 131 7.97 6.84 -23.16
C GLY A 131 8.85 7.64 -24.14
N VAL A 132 9.82 7.00 -24.81
CA VAL A 132 10.66 7.67 -25.83
C VAL A 132 9.85 7.83 -27.12
N ARG A 133 8.94 8.81 -27.16
CA ARG A 133 8.66 9.47 -28.44
C ARG A 133 9.95 10.21 -28.79
N LYS A 134 10.66 9.73 -29.81
CA LYS A 134 11.66 10.55 -30.50
C LYS A 134 10.97 11.86 -30.86
N SER A 135 11.39 12.97 -30.27
CA SER A 135 11.01 14.28 -30.80
C SER A 135 11.69 14.37 -32.16
N ASN A 136 10.89 14.36 -33.23
CA ASN A 136 11.39 14.66 -34.56
C ASN A 136 11.81 16.13 -34.54
N ILE A 137 13.13 16.35 -34.49
CA ILE A 137 13.79 17.54 -35.03
C ILE A 137 14.64 17.02 -36.19
#